data_AF-V6K4Q9-F1
#
_entry.id   AF-V6K4Q9-F1
#
_cell.length_a   1.000
_cell.length_b   1.000
_cell.length_c   1.000
_cell.angle_alpha   90.00
_cell.angle_beta   90.00
_cell.angle_gamma   90.00
#
_symmetry.space_group_name_H-M   'P 1'
#
loop_
_entity.id
_entity.type
_entity.pdbx_description
1 polymer ?
#
loop_
_entity_poly.entity_id
_entity_poly.type
_entity_poly.pdbx_seq_one_letter_code
_entity_poly.pdbx_strand_id
1 'polypeptide(L)' 'MATLTGLSQAFLSMLESGMRRLTNIDKIVMLLDGLDVPIELTGPILRGPQDPALLHRQRSAPSELESA' A
#
# COMPACT_ATOMS: atom_id res chain seq x y z
N MET A 1 -4.87 13.57 -2.48
CA MET A 1 -3.49 13.09 -2.34
C MET A 1 -3.04 12.99 -0.89
N ALA A 2 -2.93 14.08 -0.14
CA ALA A 2 -2.50 14.01 1.27
C ALA A 2 -3.33 13.04 2.14
N THR A 3 -4.66 13.09 2.01
CA THR A 3 -5.57 12.17 2.71
C THR A 3 -5.42 10.71 2.24
N LEU A 4 -5.10 10.49 0.97
CA LEU A 4 -5.00 9.14 0.38
C LEU A 4 -3.71 8.44 0.82
N THR A 5 -2.60 9.19 0.87
CA THR A 5 -1.26 8.65 1.13
C THR A 5 -0.84 8.78 2.59
N GLY A 6 -1.63 9.48 3.41
CA GLY A 6 -1.28 9.82 4.80
C GLY A 6 -0.10 10.80 4.93
N LEU A 7 0.46 11.27 3.80
CA LEU A 7 1.56 12.23 3.77
C LEU A 7 1.01 13.66 3.77
N SER A 8 1.69 14.57 4.48
CA SER A 8 1.27 15.97 4.48
C SER A 8 1.39 16.60 3.08
N GLN A 9 0.50 17.54 2.76
CA GLN A 9 0.51 18.21 1.46
C GLN A 9 1.83 18.94 1.20
N ALA A 10 2.39 19.61 2.20
CA ALA A 10 3.69 20.28 2.08
C ALA A 10 4.83 19.29 1.78
N PHE A 11 4.79 18.09 2.37
CA PHE A 11 5.76 17.05 2.08
C PHE A 11 5.66 16.56 0.64
N LEU A 12 4.43 16.29 0.16
CA LEU A 12 4.18 15.89 -1.23
C LEU A 12 4.66 16.97 -2.22
N SER A 13 4.36 18.24 -1.96
CA SER A 13 4.82 19.35 -2.80
C SER A 13 6.35 19.44 -2.90
N MET A 14 7.07 19.19 -1.80
CA MET A 14 8.54 19.13 -1.81
C MET A 14 9.08 17.94 -2.62
N LEU A 15 8.36 16.81 -2.67
CA LEU A 15 8.73 15.67 -3.50
C LEU A 15 8.54 15.99 -4.98
N GLU A 16 7.36 16.52 -5.34
CA GLU A 16 6.99 16.84 -6.73
C GLU A 16 7.87 17.93 -7.35
N SER A 17 8.30 18.91 -6.54
CA SER A 17 9.26 19.94 -6.95
C SER A 17 10.72 19.49 -6.97
N GLY A 18 11.00 18.25 -6.54
CA GLY A 18 12.36 17.71 -6.47
C GLY A 18 13.23 18.28 -5.35
N MET A 19 12.69 19.17 -4.51
CA MET A 19 13.41 19.73 -3.35
C MET A 19 13.75 18.68 -2.30
N ARG A 20 13.01 17.57 -2.27
CA ARG A 20 13.25 16.45 -1.36
C ARG A 20 13.17 15.12 -2.08
N ARG A 21 14.09 14.20 -1.77
CA ARG A 21 14.01 12.79 -2.18
C ARG A 21 13.21 11.98 -1.16
N LEU A 22 12.39 11.06 -1.66
CA LEU A 22 11.68 10.09 -0.84
C LEU A 22 12.57 8.86 -0.60
N THR A 23 13.28 8.84 0.53
CA THR A 23 14.25 7.77 0.87
C THR A 23 13.86 6.95 2.08
N ASN A 24 12.87 7.40 2.87
CA ASN A 24 12.36 6.65 4.01
C ASN A 24 11.37 5.59 3.52
N ILE A 25 11.66 4.32 3.80
CA ILE A 25 10.91 3.17 3.30
C ILE A 25 9.47 3.18 3.77
N ASP A 26 9.19 3.51 5.04
CA ASP A 26 7.81 3.57 5.55
C ASP A 26 6.96 4.58 4.78
N LYS A 27 7.54 5.73 4.44
CA LYS A 27 6.87 6.76 3.63
C LYS A 27 6.73 6.36 2.17
N ILE A 28 7.64 5.54 1.64
CA ILE A 28 7.51 4.94 0.32
C ILE A 28 6.31 3.99 0.32
N VAL A 29 6.22 3.09 1.31
CA VAL A 29 5.10 2.15 1.44
C VAL A 29 3.78 2.88 1.59
N MET A 30 3.67 3.86 2.50
CA MET A 30 2.45 4.68 2.65
C MET A 30 2.03 5.39 1.36
N LEU A 31 2.98 5.94 0.60
CA LEU A 31 2.70 6.57 -0.68
C LEU A 31 2.16 5.55 -1.69
N LEU A 32 2.82 4.40 -1.83
CA LEU A 32 2.45 3.34 -2.77
C LEU A 32 1.08 2.74 -2.41
N ASP A 33 0.78 2.57 -1.13
CA ASP A 33 -0.52 2.06 -0.65
C ASP A 33 -1.63 3.07 -0.91
N GLY A 34 -1.40 4.37 -0.63
CA GLY A 34 -2.37 5.42 -0.92
C GLY A 34 -2.62 5.68 -2.40
N LEU A 35 -1.70 5.25 -3.26
CA LEU A 35 -1.84 5.27 -4.72
C LEU A 35 -2.41 3.96 -5.28
N ASP A 36 -2.72 2.98 -4.41
CA ASP A 36 -3.19 1.65 -4.79
C ASP A 36 -2.27 0.96 -5.80
N VAL A 37 -0.95 1.14 -5.64
CA VAL A 37 0.04 0.54 -6.53
C VAL A 37 0.04 -0.97 -6.32
N PRO A 38 -0.11 -1.79 -7.38
CA PRO A 38 -0.09 -3.24 -7.27
C PRO A 38 1.23 -3.77 -6.70
N ILE A 39 1.14 -4.82 -5.89
CA ILE A 39 2.29 -5.44 -5.22
C ILE A 39 3.30 -6.01 -6.21
N GLU A 40 2.82 -6.47 -7.37
CA GLU A 40 3.61 -7.06 -8.46
C GLU A 40 4.64 -6.07 -9.00
N LEU A 41 4.40 -4.76 -8.86
CA LEU A 41 5.31 -3.69 -9.29
C LEU A 41 6.34 -3.30 -8.22
N THR A 42 6.08 -3.61 -6.95
CA THR A 42 6.91 -3.18 -5.81
C THR A 42 7.74 -4.31 -5.22
N GLY A 43 7.35 -5.57 -5.50
CA GLY A 43 8.05 -6.77 -5.08
C GLY A 43 8.08 -7.00 -3.56
N PRO A 44 8.63 -8.14 -3.12
CA PRO A 44 8.64 -8.54 -1.71
C PRO A 44 9.62 -7.73 -0.85
N ILE A 45 10.54 -6.97 -1.46
CA ILE A 45 11.51 -6.15 -0.74
C ILE A 45 10.83 -5.00 0.00
N LEU A 46 9.82 -4.37 -0.62
CA LEU A 46 9.14 -3.20 -0.05
C LEU A 46 7.93 -3.56 0.80
N ARG A 47 7.22 -4.65 0.45
CA ARG A 47 5.93 -5.00 1.07
C ARG A 47 5.88 -6.42 1.63
N GLY A 48 7.04 -7.06 1.79
CA GLY A 48 7.20 -8.38 2.41
C GLY A 48 6.82 -9.54 1.49
N PRO A 49 7.14 -10.79 1.90
CA PRO A 49 6.66 -11.99 1.22
C PRO A 49 5.13 -11.97 1.26
N GLN A 50 4.50 -12.01 0.09
CA GLN A 50 3.10 -12.38 0.00
C GLN A 50 3.04 -13.83 0.48
N ASP A 51 2.51 -14.11 1.68
CA ASP A 51 2.14 -15.48 2.00
C ASP A 51 0.87 -15.78 1.18
N PRO A 52 0.95 -16.57 0.09
CA PRO A 52 -0.22 -16.87 -0.72
C PRO A 52 -1.33 -17.57 0.07
N ALA A 53 -1.01 -18.18 1.23
CA ALA A 53 -1.99 -18.75 2.14
C ALA A 53 -2.79 -17.69 2.92
N LEU A 54 -2.22 -16.51 3.19
CA LEU A 54 -2.95 -15.38 3.80
C LEU A 54 -3.85 -14.69 2.77
N LEU A 55 -3.40 -14.55 1.52
CA LEU A 55 -4.19 -13.96 0.44
C LEU A 55 -5.42 -14.81 0.06
N HIS A 56 -5.29 -16.14 0.03
CA HIS A 56 -6.44 -17.04 -0.20
C HIS A 56 -7.43 -17.04 0.97
N ARG A 57 -6.95 -16.94 2.22
CA ARG A 57 -7.82 -16.87 3.40
C ARG A 57 -8.70 -15.61 3.42
N GLN A 58 -8.20 -14.49 2.88
CA GLN A 58 -8.97 -13.23 2.81
C GLN A 58 -10.02 -13.22 1.70
N ARG A 59 -9.82 -13.98 0.61
CA ARG A 59 -10.79 -14.07 -0.50
C ARG A 59 -11.90 -15.10 -0.23
N SER A 60 -11.66 -16.05 0.66
CA SER A 60 -12.53 -17.19 0.93
C SER A 60 -13.32 -17.05 2.25
N ALA A 61 -13.71 -15.85 2.68
CA ALA A 61 -14.73 -15.73 3.72
C ALA A 61 -16.08 -16.16 3.12
N PRO A 62 -16.66 -17.30 3.51
CA PRO A 62 -17.95 -17.74 2.99
C PRO A 62 -19.04 -17.10 3.84
N SER A 63 -19.81 -16.17 3.27
CA SER A 63 -21.17 -15.88 3.76
C SER A 63 -22.12 -16.90 3.13
N GLU A 64 -21.98 -18.17 3.54
CA GLU A 64 -22.99 -19.21 3.35
C GLU A 64 -23.22 -19.85 4.73
N LEU A 65 -23.97 -19.15 5.58
CA LEU A 65 -24.45 -19.69 6.85
C LEU A 65 -25.91 -19.29 7.10
N GLU A 66 -26.74 -19.32 6.04
CA GLU A 66 -28.19 -19.18 6.18
C GLU A 66 -28.90 -20.12 5.19
N SER A 67 -28.91 -21.41 5.50
CA SER A 67 -29.90 -22.39 5.03
C SER A 67 -29.69 -23.71 5.78
N ALA A 68 -30.27 -23.81 6.98
CA ALA A 68 -30.60 -25.06 7.65
C ALA A 68 -31.89 -24.85 8.45
#